data_AF-F2RHF1-F1
#
_entry.id   AF-F2RHF1-F1
#
_cell.length_a   1.000
_cell.length_b   1.000
_cell.length_c   1.000
_cell.angle_alpha   90.00
_cell.angle_beta   90.00
_cell.angle_gamma   90.00
#
_symmetry.space_group_name_H-M   'P 1'
#
loop_
_entity.id
_entity.type
_entity.pdbx_description
1 polymer ?
#
loop_
_entity_poly.entity_id
_entity_poly.type
_entity_poly.pdbx_seq_one_letter_code
_entity_poly.pdbx_strand_id
1 'polypeptide(L)'
;MSALPWYEDVSPGRGTLPPRAWYARSDAPVLSLNGDWAFRLSPTADAEDESFTAPDFDAGGWGTIAVPGHWVLQGKQGEAPGGYGGPAYTNVRYPFPVDPPRVPTENPTGDHLRRFDLPADWPAAGGAVLRLDGVESCASRRRASWSTRRSSSRSGSPTRDRARSW
;
A
#
# COMPACT_ATOMS: atom_id res chain seq x y z
N MET A 1 0.31 22.16 21.41
CA MET A 1 -0.77 21.74 20.49
C MET A 1 -0.41 20.36 19.99
N SER A 2 -1.28 19.36 20.18
CA SER A 2 -1.06 18.01 19.63
C SER A 2 -1.06 18.07 18.10
N ALA A 3 -0.17 17.34 17.44
CA ALA A 3 -0.25 17.15 15.99
C ALA A 3 -1.56 16.43 15.64
N LEU A 4 -2.18 16.80 14.51
CA LEU A 4 -3.34 16.10 13.98
C LEU A 4 -2.92 14.71 13.48
N PRO A 5 -3.83 13.71 13.51
CA PRO A 5 -3.57 12.43 12.86
C PRO A 5 -3.46 12.60 11.35
N TRP A 6 -2.80 11.65 10.68
CA TRP A 6 -2.49 11.75 9.25
C TRP A 6 -3.73 11.87 8.34
N TYR A 7 -4.88 11.35 8.77
CA TYR A 7 -6.15 11.41 8.04
C TYR A 7 -6.94 12.72 8.30
N GLU A 8 -6.46 13.60 9.19
CA GLU A 8 -6.99 14.96 9.40
C GLU A 8 -5.95 16.05 9.08
N ASP A 9 -4.70 15.70 8.75
CA ASP A 9 -3.67 16.67 8.38
C ASP A 9 -3.90 17.21 6.97
N VAL A 10 -4.23 18.50 6.87
CA VAL A 10 -4.46 19.21 5.61
C VAL A 10 -3.17 19.67 4.92
N SER A 11 -2.00 19.40 5.53
CA SER A 11 -0.71 19.74 4.95
C SER A 11 -0.43 18.92 3.69
N PRO A 12 0.37 19.45 2.74
CA PRO A 12 0.85 18.66 1.62
C PRO A 12 1.57 17.39 2.09
N GLY A 13 1.45 16.31 1.30
CA GLY A 13 2.12 15.05 1.57
C GLY A 13 3.64 15.20 1.73
N ARG A 14 4.23 14.36 2.57
CA ARG A 14 5.68 14.38 2.89
C ARG A 14 6.37 13.13 2.34
N GLY A 15 7.68 13.20 2.14
CA GLY A 15 8.49 12.05 1.71
C GLY A 15 8.34 11.67 0.23
N THR A 16 7.80 12.56 -0.60
CA THR A 16 7.67 12.40 -2.05
C THR A 16 8.83 13.06 -2.79
N LEU A 17 9.05 12.65 -4.04
CA LEU A 17 9.95 13.34 -4.95
C LEU A 17 9.23 14.52 -5.62
N PRO A 18 9.96 15.55 -6.09
CA PRO A 18 9.36 16.64 -6.86
C PRO A 18 8.57 16.12 -8.07
N PRO A 19 7.45 16.78 -8.43
CA PRO A 19 6.68 16.40 -9.61
C PRO A 19 7.54 16.47 -10.87
N ARG A 20 7.35 15.50 -11.77
CA ARG A 20 8.04 15.41 -13.05
C ARG A 20 7.10 14.90 -14.13
N ALA A 21 7.41 15.20 -15.39
CA ALA A 21 6.67 14.66 -16.53
C ALA A 21 6.70 13.13 -16.54
N TRP A 22 5.60 12.52 -17.00
CA TRP A 22 5.56 11.10 -17.29
C TRP A 22 6.05 10.87 -18.73
N TYR A 23 7.01 9.96 -18.88
CA TYR A 23 7.54 9.56 -20.19
C TYR A 23 7.07 8.14 -20.46
N ALA A 24 6.33 7.94 -21.57
CA ALA A 24 5.83 6.63 -21.96
C ALA A 24 6.95 5.62 -22.30
N ARG A 25 8.17 6.13 -22.56
CA ARG A 25 9.37 5.31 -22.83
C ARG A 25 10.55 5.86 -22.05
N SER A 26 11.26 4.98 -21.39
CA SER A 26 12.56 5.20 -20.74
C SER A 26 13.34 3.89 -20.81
N ASP A 27 14.66 4.00 -20.76
CA ASP A 27 15.61 2.89 -20.60
C ASP A 27 15.79 2.46 -19.14
N ALA A 28 15.18 3.18 -18.18
CA ALA A 28 15.18 2.79 -16.78
C ALA A 28 14.38 1.49 -16.58
N PRO A 29 14.91 0.49 -15.85
CA PRO A 29 14.16 -0.72 -15.51
C PRO A 29 12.88 -0.41 -14.72
N VAL A 30 11.80 -1.08 -15.08
CA VAL A 30 10.48 -0.93 -14.45
C VAL A 30 9.95 -2.30 -14.04
N LEU A 31 9.50 -2.40 -12.80
CA LEU A 31 8.76 -3.55 -12.28
C LEU A 31 7.35 -3.08 -11.94
N SER A 32 6.35 -3.66 -12.59
CA SER A 32 4.95 -3.45 -12.21
C SER A 32 4.67 -4.18 -10.91
N LEU A 33 4.02 -3.49 -9.97
CA LEU A 33 3.51 -4.10 -8.74
C LEU A 33 2.00 -4.38 -8.80
N ASN A 34 1.38 -4.24 -9.97
CA ASN A 34 -0.02 -4.58 -10.18
C ASN A 34 -0.25 -6.09 -9.98
N GLY A 35 -1.47 -6.44 -9.58
CA GLY A 35 -1.91 -7.81 -9.31
C GLY A 35 -2.56 -7.92 -7.94
N ASP A 36 -2.49 -9.11 -7.36
CA ASP A 36 -3.20 -9.44 -6.13
C ASP A 36 -2.40 -9.06 -4.87
N TRP A 37 -2.98 -8.25 -4.01
CA TRP A 37 -2.37 -7.78 -2.75
C TRP A 37 -3.14 -8.37 -1.56
N ALA A 38 -2.44 -8.67 -0.48
CA ALA A 38 -3.10 -9.00 0.78
C ALA A 38 -3.80 -7.73 1.29
N PHE A 39 -5.05 -7.87 1.71
CA PHE A 39 -5.92 -6.74 2.03
C PHE A 39 -6.75 -6.97 3.27
N ARG A 40 -6.82 -5.94 4.11
CA ARG A 40 -7.69 -5.86 5.28
C ARG A 40 -8.42 -4.53 5.28
N LEU A 41 -9.73 -4.56 5.51
CA LEU A 41 -10.55 -3.36 5.68
C LEU A 41 -10.94 -3.21 7.15
N SER A 42 -10.59 -2.07 7.73
CA SER A 42 -10.94 -1.70 9.11
C SER A 42 -12.04 -0.64 9.12
N PRO A 43 -12.94 -0.63 10.13
CA PRO A 43 -14.06 0.32 10.18
C PRO A 43 -13.63 1.75 10.53
N THR A 44 -12.46 1.93 11.15
CA THR A 44 -11.89 3.23 11.54
C THR A 44 -10.41 3.31 11.15
N ALA A 45 -9.86 4.52 11.12
CA ALA A 45 -8.46 4.76 10.73
C ALA A 45 -7.43 4.42 11.84
N ASP A 46 -7.89 4.22 13.06
CA ASP A 46 -7.11 3.88 14.25
C ASP A 46 -7.44 2.48 14.82
N ALA A 47 -8.27 1.70 14.12
CA ALA A 47 -8.71 0.38 14.56
C ALA A 47 -7.55 -0.62 14.68
N GLU A 48 -6.49 -0.42 13.91
CA GLU A 48 -5.35 -1.33 13.81
C GLU A 48 -4.04 -0.56 14.00
N ASP A 49 -3.05 -1.23 14.58
CA ASP A 49 -1.70 -0.69 14.68
C ASP A 49 -0.89 -0.93 13.40
N GLU A 50 0.37 -0.50 13.41
CA GLU A 50 1.28 -0.61 12.27
C GLU A 50 2.09 -1.92 12.27
N SER A 51 1.67 -2.94 13.05
CA SER A 51 2.40 -4.21 13.18
C SER A 51 2.57 -4.96 11.86
N PHE A 52 1.65 -4.77 10.92
CA PHE A 52 1.70 -5.39 9.59
C PHE A 52 2.92 -4.99 8.75
N THR A 53 3.63 -3.94 9.18
CA THR A 53 4.86 -3.45 8.52
C THR A 53 6.10 -4.26 8.88
N ALA A 54 6.01 -5.16 9.86
CA ALA A 54 7.10 -6.05 10.24
C ALA A 54 7.41 -7.05 9.10
N PRO A 55 8.69 -7.34 8.78
CA PRO A 55 9.06 -8.26 7.70
C PRO A 55 8.40 -9.64 7.82
N ASP A 56 8.33 -10.13 9.05
CA ASP A 56 7.84 -11.46 9.39
C ASP A 56 6.35 -11.46 9.77
N PHE A 57 5.62 -10.37 9.47
CA PHE A 57 4.18 -10.31 9.75
C PHE A 57 3.43 -11.35 8.94
N ASP A 58 2.62 -12.17 9.61
CA ASP A 58 1.77 -13.15 8.96
C ASP A 58 0.43 -12.53 8.55
N ALA A 59 0.27 -12.30 7.24
CA ALA A 59 -0.98 -11.83 6.65
C ALA A 59 -1.88 -12.98 6.17
N GLY A 60 -1.65 -14.23 6.62
CA GLY A 60 -2.42 -15.40 6.19
C GLY A 60 -3.92 -15.32 6.51
N GLY A 61 -4.32 -14.49 7.47
CA GLY A 61 -5.72 -14.20 7.78
C GLY A 61 -6.35 -13.08 6.96
N TRP A 62 -5.60 -12.39 6.09
CA TRP A 62 -6.10 -11.28 5.29
C TRP A 62 -6.78 -11.77 4.02
N GLY A 63 -7.69 -10.95 3.50
CA GLY A 63 -8.27 -11.13 2.18
C GLY A 63 -7.26 -10.84 1.07
N THR A 64 -7.73 -10.91 -0.17
CA THR A 64 -6.96 -10.53 -1.35
C THR A 64 -7.76 -9.51 -2.16
N ILE A 65 -7.07 -8.51 -2.70
CA ILE A 65 -7.64 -7.47 -3.56
C ILE A 65 -6.80 -7.29 -4.82
N ALA A 66 -7.44 -7.03 -5.96
CA ALA A 66 -6.75 -6.67 -7.19
C ALA A 66 -6.35 -5.18 -7.17
N VAL A 67 -5.09 -4.91 -7.51
CA VAL A 67 -4.54 -3.56 -7.68
C VAL A 67 -4.07 -3.39 -9.12
N PRO A 68 -4.53 -2.35 -9.84
CA PRO A 68 -5.41 -1.27 -9.38
C PRO A 68 -6.89 -1.66 -9.31
N GLY A 69 -7.64 -1.04 -8.39
CA GLY A 69 -9.10 -1.11 -8.32
C GLY A 69 -9.65 -0.47 -7.04
N HIS A 70 -10.96 -0.18 -7.02
CA HIS A 70 -11.64 0.34 -5.83
C HIS A 70 -12.20 -0.82 -5.01
N TRP A 71 -11.88 -0.92 -3.72
CA TRP A 71 -12.33 -2.06 -2.88
C TRP A 71 -13.85 -2.18 -2.83
N VAL A 72 -14.58 -1.07 -2.86
CA VAL A 72 -16.06 -1.04 -2.85
C VAL A 72 -16.69 -1.72 -4.07
N LEU A 73 -15.92 -1.97 -5.14
CA LEU A 73 -16.36 -2.68 -6.35
C LEU A 73 -15.85 -4.13 -6.41
N GLN A 74 -15.00 -4.55 -5.46
CA GLN A 74 -14.32 -5.84 -5.47
C GLN A 74 -14.85 -6.82 -4.40
N GLY A 75 -15.85 -6.43 -3.61
CA GLY A 75 -16.43 -7.30 -2.57
C GLY A 75 -16.92 -8.64 -3.16
N LYS A 76 -16.62 -9.74 -2.47
CA LYS A 76 -17.00 -11.09 -2.90
C LYS A 76 -18.51 -11.28 -2.85
N GLN A 77 -19.08 -11.81 -3.93
CA GLN A 77 -20.49 -12.21 -3.97
C GLN A 77 -20.69 -13.41 -3.02
N GLY A 78 -21.62 -13.29 -2.06
CA GLY A 78 -21.99 -14.37 -1.12
C GLY A 78 -21.51 -14.18 0.32
N GLU A 79 -20.64 -13.21 0.58
CA GLU A 79 -20.48 -12.62 1.92
C GLU A 79 -21.61 -11.58 2.11
N ALA A 80 -22.03 -11.30 3.35
CA ALA A 80 -23.14 -10.39 3.64
C ALA A 80 -23.05 -9.11 2.78
N PRO A 81 -24.17 -8.53 2.30
CA PRO A 81 -24.14 -7.35 1.44
C PRO A 81 -23.26 -6.27 2.08
N GLY A 82 -22.09 -5.99 1.48
CA GLY A 82 -21.09 -5.08 2.08
C GLY A 82 -19.70 -5.65 2.38
N GLY A 83 -19.21 -6.68 1.67
CA GLY A 83 -17.88 -7.27 1.89
C GLY A 83 -16.72 -6.27 2.00
N TYR A 84 -16.79 -5.12 1.33
CA TYR A 84 -15.90 -3.96 1.56
C TYR A 84 -16.68 -2.62 1.54
N GLY A 85 -17.90 -2.61 2.08
CA GLY A 85 -18.83 -1.48 1.93
C GLY A 85 -19.43 -1.39 0.52
N GLY A 86 -19.88 -0.20 0.13
CA GLY A 86 -20.49 0.05 -1.18
C GLY A 86 -20.23 1.48 -1.68
N PRO A 87 -20.41 1.72 -2.98
CA PRO A 87 -20.21 3.05 -3.55
C PRO A 87 -21.24 4.04 -3.00
N ALA A 88 -20.78 5.25 -2.70
CA ALA A 88 -21.64 6.35 -2.25
C ALA A 88 -21.69 7.44 -3.32
N TYR A 89 -22.91 7.85 -3.69
CA TYR A 89 -23.13 8.98 -4.60
C TYR A 89 -23.86 10.10 -3.87
N THR A 90 -23.29 11.29 -3.93
CA THR A 90 -23.89 12.52 -3.43
C THR A 90 -23.63 13.64 -4.42
N ASN A 91 -24.64 14.46 -4.72
CA ASN A 91 -24.47 15.58 -5.66
C ASN A 91 -23.77 16.79 -4.99
N VAL A 92 -24.39 17.37 -3.94
CA VAL A 92 -23.90 18.60 -3.29
C VAL A 92 -23.55 18.40 -1.81
N ARG A 93 -24.29 17.53 -1.11
CA ARG A 93 -24.11 17.32 0.33
C ARG A 93 -23.00 16.32 0.56
N TYR A 94 -22.09 16.62 1.50
CA TYR A 94 -21.13 15.61 1.95
C TYR A 94 -21.85 14.39 2.53
N PRO A 95 -21.30 13.18 2.35
CA PRO A 95 -21.84 11.96 2.97
C PRO A 95 -21.53 11.88 4.48
N PHE A 96 -21.06 12.97 5.09
CA PHE A 96 -20.67 13.05 6.49
C PHE A 96 -20.88 14.47 7.06
N PRO A 97 -20.90 14.65 8.40
CA PRO A 97 -21.00 15.96 9.05
C PRO A 97 -19.87 16.91 8.63
N VAL A 98 -20.20 18.16 8.34
CA VAL A 98 -19.22 19.16 7.89
C VAL A 98 -18.61 19.89 9.09
N ASP A 99 -17.46 19.41 9.55
CA ASP A 99 -16.69 19.99 10.68
C ASP A 99 -15.17 20.01 10.38
N PRO A 100 -14.69 20.79 9.39
CA PRO A 100 -13.29 20.72 8.97
C PRO A 100 -12.30 21.15 10.08
N PRO A 101 -11.14 20.47 10.23
CA PRO A 101 -10.60 19.39 9.38
C PRO A 101 -11.01 17.98 9.81
N ARG A 102 -12.01 17.84 10.70
CA ARG A 102 -12.43 16.56 11.28
C ARG A 102 -13.14 15.69 10.26
N VAL A 103 -12.81 14.41 10.31
CA VAL A 103 -13.49 13.35 9.56
C VAL A 103 -14.30 12.47 10.52
N PRO A 104 -15.31 11.73 10.05
CA PRO A 104 -16.04 10.79 10.89
C PRO A 104 -15.13 9.75 11.54
N THR A 105 -15.53 9.27 12.73
CA THR A 105 -14.88 8.11 13.36
C THR A 105 -15.03 6.86 12.49
N GLU A 106 -16.21 6.65 11.92
CA GLU A 106 -16.48 5.60 10.93
C GLU A 106 -15.83 5.99 9.59
N ASN A 107 -14.58 5.58 9.43
CA ASN A 107 -13.73 5.93 8.30
C ASN A 107 -13.05 4.65 7.77
N PRO A 108 -13.69 3.95 6.80
CA PRO A 108 -13.18 2.69 6.27
C PRO A 108 -11.74 2.84 5.77
N THR A 109 -10.84 2.06 6.37
CA THR A 109 -9.39 2.16 6.14
C THR A 109 -8.85 0.83 5.63
N GLY A 110 -8.27 0.84 4.43
CA GLY A 110 -7.79 -0.35 3.75
C GLY A 110 -6.27 -0.53 3.85
N ASP A 111 -5.82 -1.53 4.60
CA ASP A 111 -4.42 -1.93 4.64
C ASP A 111 -4.08 -2.81 3.43
N HIS A 112 -2.99 -2.47 2.74
CA HIS A 112 -2.52 -3.15 1.55
C HIS A 112 -1.09 -3.66 1.76
N LEU A 113 -0.89 -4.97 1.63
CA LEU A 113 0.43 -5.60 1.77
C LEU A 113 0.78 -6.38 0.50
N ARG A 114 1.95 -6.08 -0.06
CA ARG A 114 2.52 -6.79 -1.21
C ARG A 114 3.99 -7.10 -0.96
N ARG A 115 4.31 -8.38 -1.06
CA ARG A 115 5.69 -8.86 -1.12
C ARG A 115 6.10 -9.07 -2.58
N PHE A 116 7.33 -8.73 -2.93
CA PHE A 116 7.85 -8.94 -4.28
C PHE A 116 9.36 -9.09 -4.28
N ASP A 117 9.90 -9.85 -5.24
CA ASP A 117 11.34 -9.93 -5.44
C ASP A 117 11.77 -9.01 -6.58
N LEU A 118 12.94 -8.39 -6.44
CA LEU A 118 13.55 -7.72 -7.59
C LEU A 118 14.17 -8.72 -8.55
N PRO A 119 14.06 -8.48 -9.86
CA PRO A 119 14.84 -9.19 -10.86
C PRO A 119 16.35 -9.18 -10.55
N ALA A 120 17.06 -10.26 -10.88
CA ALA A 120 18.48 -10.41 -10.60
C ALA A 120 19.34 -9.35 -11.33
N ASP A 121 18.87 -8.87 -12.47
CA ASP A 121 19.47 -7.82 -13.30
C ASP A 121 19.07 -6.40 -12.86
N TRP A 122 18.31 -6.24 -11.76
CA TRP A 122 17.93 -4.93 -11.26
C TRP A 122 19.17 -4.09 -10.87
N PRO A 123 19.30 -2.84 -11.35
CA PRO A 123 20.49 -2.03 -11.10
C PRO A 123 20.79 -1.85 -9.61
N ALA A 124 22.02 -2.17 -9.23
CA ALA A 124 22.50 -1.97 -7.86
C ALA A 124 22.86 -0.50 -7.56
N ALA A 125 23.09 0.30 -8.60
CA ALA A 125 23.41 1.72 -8.53
C ALA A 125 22.24 2.54 -9.12
N GLY A 126 22.14 3.82 -8.72
CA GLY A 126 21.15 4.76 -9.29
C GLY A 126 19.85 4.93 -8.50
N GLY A 127 19.68 4.20 -7.39
CA GLY A 127 18.46 4.28 -6.57
C GLY A 127 17.24 3.68 -7.25
N ALA A 128 16.15 3.54 -6.48
CA ALA A 128 14.86 3.06 -6.99
C ALA A 128 13.75 3.96 -6.44
N VAL A 129 12.70 4.16 -7.25
CA VAL A 129 11.55 4.97 -6.89
C VAL A 129 10.29 4.12 -6.94
N LEU A 130 9.43 4.25 -5.93
CA LEU A 130 8.06 3.73 -6.01
C LEU A 130 7.18 4.82 -6.57
N ARG A 131 6.40 4.50 -7.59
CA ARG A 131 5.40 5.39 -8.18
C ARG A 131 4.02 4.82 -7.92
N LEU A 132 3.13 5.65 -7.38
CA LEU A 132 1.70 5.40 -7.27
C LEU A 132 1.02 6.39 -8.21
N ASP A 133 0.34 5.90 -9.25
CA ASP A 133 -0.31 6.76 -10.25
C ASP A 133 -1.59 7.41 -9.72
N GLY A 134 -2.21 6.81 -8.70
CA GLY A 134 -3.36 7.39 -8.00
C GLY A 134 -3.70 6.59 -6.74
N VAL A 135 -4.10 7.29 -5.69
CA VAL A 135 -4.64 6.72 -4.44
C VAL A 135 -5.76 7.64 -3.97
N GLU A 136 -6.86 7.07 -3.48
CA GLU A 136 -8.02 7.81 -2.99
C GLU A 136 -8.28 7.47 -1.51
N SER A 137 -8.48 8.44 -0.61
CA SER A 137 -8.25 9.89 -0.74
C SER A 137 -6.88 10.31 -0.20
N CYS A 138 -6.39 9.58 0.80
CA CYS A 138 -5.12 9.79 1.47
C CYS A 138 -4.51 8.43 1.82
N ALA A 139 -3.18 8.36 1.88
CA ALA A 139 -2.49 7.14 2.24
C ALA A 139 -1.19 7.46 2.96
N SER A 140 -0.83 6.56 3.86
CA SER A 140 0.48 6.57 4.48
C SER A 140 1.28 5.37 3.98
N ARG A 141 2.52 5.63 3.56
CA ARG A 141 3.47 4.55 3.27
C ARG A 141 4.33 4.35 4.51
N ARG A 142 4.40 3.11 4.98
CA ARG A 142 5.39 2.69 5.98
C ARG A 142 6.50 1.90 5.31
N ARG A 143 7.73 2.12 5.77
CA ARG A 143 8.92 1.49 5.18
C ARG A 143 9.08 0.11 5.82
N ALA A 144 8.81 -0.96 5.07
CA ALA A 144 9.25 -2.30 5.47
C ALA A 144 10.78 -2.38 5.44
N SER A 145 11.37 -3.04 6.44
CA SER A 145 12.81 -3.23 6.52
C SER A 145 13.30 -4.29 5.55
N TRP A 146 14.49 -4.08 5.02
CA TRP A 146 15.14 -4.92 4.03
C TRP A 146 15.71 -6.17 4.71
N SER A 147 15.34 -7.37 4.25
CA SER A 147 16.07 -8.58 4.63
C SER A 147 16.79 -9.14 3.40
N THR A 148 18.07 -9.49 3.57
CA THR A 148 18.82 -10.21 2.54
C THR A 148 18.76 -11.68 2.94
N ARG A 149 17.95 -12.50 2.28
CA ARG A 149 17.90 -13.93 2.61
C ARG A 149 19.16 -14.57 2.03
N ARG A 150 20.09 -14.98 2.89
CA ARG A 150 21.20 -15.86 2.50
C ARG A 150 20.68 -17.30 2.49
N SER A 151 20.53 -17.90 1.32
CA SER A 151 20.40 -19.35 1.23
C SER A 151 21.79 -19.97 1.44
N SER A 152 21.97 -20.79 2.47
CA SER A 152 23.13 -21.67 2.61
C SER A 152 22.74 -23.05 2.07
N SER A 153 23.13 -23.37 0.84
CA SER A 153 23.13 -24.76 0.38
C SER A 153 24.29 -25.48 1.05
N ARG A 154 24.00 -26.63 1.68
CA ARG A 154 24.99 -27.44 2.40
C ARG A 154 25.71 -28.39 1.43
N SER A 155 26.34 -27.87 0.39
CA SER A 155 27.37 -28.56 -0.42
C SER A 155 27.77 -27.70 -1.62
N GLY A 156 29.05 -27.30 -1.69
CA GLY A 156 29.66 -26.66 -2.86
C GLY A 156 29.54 -25.14 -2.90
N SER A 157 30.69 -24.48 -2.97
CA SER A 157 30.99 -23.06 -3.29
C SER A 157 29.87 -22.03 -3.12
N PRO A 158 30.02 -21.01 -2.26
CA PRO A 158 29.00 -20.00 -2.04
C PRO A 158 28.84 -19.08 -3.27
N THR A 159 27.93 -19.43 -4.18
CA THR A 159 27.39 -18.49 -5.15
C THR A 159 26.55 -17.48 -4.36
N ARG A 160 26.93 -16.20 -4.42
CA ARG A 160 26.17 -15.11 -3.80
C ARG A 160 24.86 -14.91 -4.56
N ASP A 161 23.84 -15.68 -4.22
CA ASP A 161 22.49 -15.40 -4.68
C ASP A 161 21.91 -14.27 -3.83
N ARG A 162 21.82 -13.07 -4.40
CA ARG A 162 21.21 -11.91 -3.74
C ARG A 162 19.71 -11.92 -4.03
N ALA A 163 18.98 -12.79 -3.35
CA ALA A 163 17.53 -12.63 -3.28
C ALA A 163 17.23 -11.36 -2.47
N ARG A 164 16.69 -10.35 -3.15
CA ARG A 164 16.20 -9.10 -2.57
C ARG A 164 14.68 -9.18 -2.53
N SER A 165 14.15 -9.65 -1.41
CA SER A 165 12.71 -9.63 -1.14
C SER A 165 12.29 -8.27 -0.57
N TRP A 166 11.21 -7.74 -1.12
CA TRP A 166 10.47 -6.54 -0.70
C TRP A 166 9.15 -6.90 -0.06
#